data_AF-A0A832TEP9-F1
#
_entry.id   AF-A0A832TEP9-F1
#
_cell.length_a   1.000
_cell.length_b   1.000
_cell.length_c   1.000
_cell.angle_alpha   90.00
_cell.angle_beta   90.00
_cell.angle_gamma   90.00
#
_symmetry.space_group_name_H-M   'P 1'
#
loop_
_entity.id
_entity.type
_entity.pdbx_description
1 polymer ?
#
loop_
_entity_poly.entity_id
_entity_poly.type
_entity_poly.pdbx_seq_one_letter_code
_entity_poly.pdbx_strand_id
1 'polypeptide(L)'
;SNEFVTMEPSYFVKTQKSFVRMYNGGHIYHEEHPVNWCPRCETAIAFAEVEYEAGQTKLNFVHFDKVDIATTRPELMAACVAVAVNPKDERYSKYIGQEITVPIFGQKVTLIADEAVEPEFGTGAVMICTFGDK
;
A
#
# COMPACT_ATOMS: atom_id res chain seq x y z
N SER A 1 -26.58 -6.36 -39.81
CA SER A 1 -26.18 -5.69 -38.56
C SER A 1 -24.82 -6.23 -38.16
N ASN A 2 -23.84 -5.37 -37.85
CA ASN A 2 -22.53 -5.76 -37.32
C ASN A 2 -22.50 -5.66 -35.79
N GLU A 3 -23.62 -6.00 -35.16
CA GLU A 3 -23.78 -6.02 -33.72
C GLU A 3 -23.10 -7.27 -33.15
N PHE A 4 -22.44 -7.11 -32.00
CA PHE A 4 -21.87 -8.21 -31.25
C PHE A 4 -22.18 -8.00 -29.77
N VAL A 5 -22.31 -9.11 -29.05
CA VAL A 5 -22.56 -9.14 -27.61
C VAL A 5 -21.37 -9.80 -26.94
N THR A 6 -20.79 -9.14 -25.94
CA THR A 6 -19.52 -9.56 -25.32
C THR A 6 -19.63 -10.87 -24.53
N MET A 7 -20.85 -11.25 -24.16
CA MET A 7 -21.16 -12.47 -23.39
C MET A 7 -21.56 -13.67 -24.26
N GLU A 8 -21.57 -13.53 -25.59
CA GLU A 8 -21.88 -14.64 -26.50
C GLU A 8 -20.65 -15.57 -26.68
N PRO A 9 -20.84 -16.89 -26.86
CA PRO A 9 -19.74 -17.84 -27.06
C PRO A 9 -18.79 -17.43 -28.21
N SER A 10 -19.34 -16.81 -29.26
CA SER A 10 -18.56 -16.33 -30.40
C SER A 10 -17.58 -15.20 -30.05
N TYR A 11 -17.90 -14.38 -29.04
CA TYR A 11 -17.04 -13.30 -28.56
C TYR A 11 -16.01 -13.82 -27.54
N PHE A 12 -16.39 -14.77 -26.68
CA PHE A 12 -15.46 -15.44 -25.76
C PHE A 12 -14.28 -16.10 -26.49
N VAL A 13 -14.54 -16.75 -27.64
CA VAL A 13 -13.47 -17.32 -28.46
C VAL A 13 -12.48 -16.24 -28.92
N LYS A 14 -12.93 -15.01 -29.19
CA LYS A 14 -12.06 -13.90 -29.59
C LYS A 14 -11.23 -13.39 -28.42
N THR A 15 -11.82 -13.18 -27.25
CA THR A 15 -11.10 -12.70 -26.06
C THR A 15 -10.04 -13.71 -25.60
N GLN A 16 -10.40 -15.00 -25.56
CA GLN A 16 -9.46 -16.08 -25.23
C GLN A 16 -8.30 -16.17 -26.23
N LYS A 17 -8.58 -16.06 -27.54
CA LYS A 17 -7.52 -16.02 -28.57
C LYS A 17 -6.59 -14.83 -28.38
N SER A 18 -7.11 -13.66 -28.06
CA SER A 18 -6.28 -12.47 -27.76
C SER A 18 -5.41 -12.68 -26.53
N PHE A 19 -5.98 -13.25 -25.45
CA PHE A 19 -5.24 -13.58 -24.23
C PHE A 19 -4.09 -14.56 -24.53
N VAL A 20 -4.35 -15.66 -25.24
CA VAL A 20 -3.31 -16.65 -25.61
C VAL A 20 -2.21 -16.02 -26.46
N ARG A 21 -2.56 -15.12 -27.39
CA ARG A 21 -1.56 -14.39 -28.19
C ARG A 21 -0.68 -13.50 -27.32
N MET A 22 -1.26 -12.76 -26.38
CA MET A 22 -0.51 -11.90 -25.46
C MET A 22 0.38 -12.73 -24.53
N TYR A 23 -0.13 -13.86 -24.03
CA TYR A 23 0.63 -14.80 -23.20
C TYR A 23 1.84 -15.37 -23.96
N ASN A 24 1.60 -15.91 -25.16
CA ASN A 24 2.68 -16.44 -26.01
C ASN A 24 3.69 -15.36 -26.45
N GLY A 25 3.26 -14.09 -26.47
CA GLY A 25 4.12 -12.93 -26.75
C GLY A 25 4.89 -12.41 -25.52
N GLY A 26 4.73 -13.02 -24.34
CA GLY A 26 5.41 -12.59 -23.11
C GLY A 26 4.84 -11.32 -22.47
N HIS A 27 3.62 -10.91 -22.82
CA HIS A 27 2.98 -9.70 -22.27
C HIS A 27 2.10 -9.97 -21.03
N ILE A 28 1.93 -11.24 -20.65
CA ILE A 28 1.11 -11.65 -19.51
C ILE A 28 2.00 -12.39 -18.53
N TYR A 29 1.90 -12.02 -17.25
CA TYR A 29 2.56 -12.68 -16.14
C TYR A 29 1.54 -12.91 -15.02
N HIS A 30 1.93 -13.74 -14.05
CA HIS A 30 1.18 -13.97 -12.82
C HIS A 30 2.15 -13.88 -11.66
N GLU A 31 1.85 -13.01 -10.72
CA GLU A 31 2.70 -12.72 -9.55
C GLU A 31 1.82 -12.30 -8.37
N GLU A 32 2.32 -12.49 -7.16
CA GLU A 32 1.69 -12.02 -5.94
C GLU A 32 2.12 -10.59 -5.65
N HIS A 33 1.17 -9.65 -5.69
CA HIS A 33 1.42 -8.24 -5.35
C HIS A 33 0.20 -7.61 -4.68
N PRO A 34 0.35 -6.51 -3.93
CA PRO A 34 -0.77 -5.75 -3.42
C PRO A 34 -1.71 -5.30 -4.55
N VAL A 35 -3.02 -5.46 -4.34
CA VAL A 35 -4.07 -5.03 -5.26
C VAL A 35 -5.07 -4.17 -4.53
N ASN A 36 -5.75 -3.29 -5.26
CA ASN A 36 -6.92 -2.60 -4.72
C ASN A 36 -8.03 -3.64 -4.56
N TRP A 37 -8.45 -3.89 -3.33
CA TRP A 37 -9.50 -4.86 -3.02
C TRP A 37 -10.77 -4.16 -2.56
N CYS A 38 -11.90 -4.50 -3.17
CA CYS A 38 -13.20 -4.02 -2.72
C CYS A 38 -13.85 -5.07 -1.81
N PRO A 39 -13.93 -4.85 -0.48
CA PRO A 39 -14.54 -5.82 0.44
C PRO A 39 -16.05 -5.96 0.24
N ARG A 40 -16.72 -4.98 -0.39
CA ARG A 40 -18.15 -5.06 -0.73
C ARG A 40 -18.42 -5.96 -1.95
N CYS A 41 -17.57 -5.85 -2.97
CA CYS A 41 -17.72 -6.60 -4.22
C CYS A 41 -16.99 -7.94 -4.19
N GLU A 42 -16.13 -8.15 -3.19
CA GLU A 42 -15.30 -9.35 -3.02
C GLU A 42 -14.40 -9.63 -4.24
N THR A 43 -13.84 -8.57 -4.82
CA THR A 43 -12.94 -8.66 -5.98
C THR A 43 -11.85 -7.58 -5.96
N ALA A 44 -10.75 -7.87 -6.64
CA ALA A 44 -9.77 -6.87 -7.03
C ALA A 44 -10.40 -5.89 -8.04
N ILE A 45 -10.01 -4.63 -7.94
CA ILE A 45 -10.42 -3.55 -8.84
C ILE A 45 -9.19 -2.87 -9.44
N ALA A 46 -9.32 -2.39 -10.68
CA ALA A 46 -8.28 -1.61 -11.32
C ALA A 46 -8.16 -0.24 -10.65
N PHE A 47 -6.97 0.37 -10.70
CA PHE A 47 -6.78 1.75 -10.20
C PHE A 47 -7.72 2.76 -10.89
N ALA A 48 -8.08 2.51 -12.15
CA ALA A 48 -9.03 3.33 -12.91
C ALA A 48 -10.48 3.25 -12.37
N GLU A 49 -10.79 2.28 -11.52
CA GLU A 49 -12.11 2.10 -10.89
C GLU A 49 -12.16 2.68 -9.46
N VAL A 50 -11.04 3.24 -8.97
CA VAL A 50 -10.95 3.84 -7.64
C VAL A 50 -11.32 5.32 -7.71
N GLU A 51 -12.34 5.70 -6.95
CA GLU A 51 -12.76 7.10 -6.77
C GLU A 51 -12.28 7.62 -5.40
N TYR A 52 -11.81 8.86 -5.36
CA TYR A 52 -11.33 9.52 -4.14
C TYR A 52 -12.37 10.52 -3.64
N GLU A 53 -12.73 10.40 -2.37
CA GLU A 53 -13.60 11.34 -1.69
C GLU A 53 -12.89 11.96 -0.48
N ALA A 54 -13.13 13.25 -0.24
CA ALA A 54 -12.63 13.92 0.95
C ALA A 54 -13.40 13.45 2.18
N GLY A 55 -12.69 12.92 3.18
CA GLY A 55 -13.26 12.48 4.45
C GLY A 55 -12.57 13.15 5.64
N GLN A 56 -13.25 13.15 6.78
CA GLN A 56 -12.64 13.50 8.06
C GLN A 56 -12.19 12.24 8.77
N THR A 57 -10.94 12.21 9.20
CA THR A 57 -10.40 11.12 10.02
C THR A 57 -9.60 11.69 11.18
N LYS A 58 -9.39 10.86 12.20
CA LYS A 58 -8.58 11.22 13.36
C LYS A 58 -7.13 10.87 13.08
N LEU A 59 -6.24 11.84 13.20
CA LEU A 59 -4.82 11.58 13.26
C LEU A 59 -4.46 11.10 14.66
N ASN A 60 -3.94 9.88 14.75
CA ASN A 60 -3.53 9.26 16.01
C ASN A 60 -2.02 9.38 16.16
N PHE A 61 -1.57 9.56 17.39
CA PHE A 61 -0.16 9.65 17.75
C PHE A 61 0.18 8.43 18.60
N VAL A 62 1.12 7.62 18.12
CA VAL A 62 1.52 6.38 18.77
C VAL A 62 3.02 6.37 19.00
N HIS A 63 3.42 6.02 20.21
CA HIS A 63 4.82 5.98 20.61
C HIS A 63 5.46 4.62 20.33
N PHE A 64 6.48 4.61 19.46
CA PHE A 64 7.29 3.46 19.06
C PHE A 64 8.69 3.61 19.67
N ASP A 65 8.85 3.21 20.93
CA ASP A 65 10.12 3.25 21.67
C ASP A 65 10.84 4.61 21.71
N LYS A 66 11.53 4.99 20.64
CA LYS A 66 12.28 6.25 20.51
C LYS A 66 11.62 7.27 19.58
N VAL A 67 10.53 6.91 18.91
CA VAL A 67 9.91 7.69 17.83
C VAL A 67 8.41 7.77 18.03
N ASP A 68 7.83 8.95 17.81
CA ASP A 68 6.39 9.14 17.78
C ASP A 68 5.91 9.07 16.33
N ILE A 69 4.85 8.30 16.06
CA ILE A 69 4.27 8.11 14.73
C ILE A 69 2.90 8.76 14.68
N ALA A 70 2.69 9.57 13.65
CA ALA A 70 1.37 10.08 13.29
C ALA A 70 0.74 9.18 12.23
N THR A 71 -0.41 8.56 12.53
CA THR A 71 -1.14 7.71 11.57
C THR A 71 -2.65 7.82 11.72
N THR A 72 -3.35 7.75 10.60
CA THR A 72 -4.81 7.64 10.56
C THR A 72 -5.30 6.21 10.74
N ARG A 73 -4.38 5.22 10.69
CA ARG A 73 -4.69 3.79 10.67
C ARG A 73 -3.89 2.99 11.72
N PRO A 74 -4.06 3.27 13.02
CA PRO A 74 -3.33 2.56 14.07
C PRO A 74 -3.58 1.05 14.08
N GLU A 75 -4.68 0.57 13.50
CA GLU A 75 -4.96 -0.86 13.32
C GLU A 75 -3.92 -1.58 12.45
N LEU A 76 -3.20 -0.86 11.57
CA LEU A 76 -2.16 -1.45 10.72
C LEU A 76 -0.82 -1.69 11.43
N MET A 77 -0.66 -1.31 12.70
CA MET A 77 0.60 -1.49 13.43
C MET A 77 1.07 -2.95 13.45
N ALA A 78 0.17 -3.92 13.43
CA ALA A 78 0.50 -5.35 13.36
C ALA A 78 1.26 -5.73 12.08
N ALA A 79 1.07 -4.96 11.01
CA ALA A 79 1.67 -5.20 9.70
C ALA A 79 2.89 -4.32 9.42
N CYS A 80 3.29 -3.50 10.39
CA CYS A 80 4.44 -2.62 10.27
C CYS A 80 5.73 -3.43 10.13
N VAL A 81 6.51 -3.14 9.09
CA VAL A 81 7.79 -3.78 8.79
C VAL A 81 8.97 -2.82 8.86
N ALA A 82 8.71 -1.52 8.74
CA ALA A 82 9.72 -0.47 8.85
C ALA A 82 9.06 0.84 9.31
N VAL A 83 9.89 1.77 9.79
CA VAL A 83 9.47 3.16 10.01
C VAL A 83 10.40 4.07 9.23
N ALA A 84 9.84 4.96 8.43
CA ALA A 84 10.59 5.91 7.64
C ALA A 84 10.57 7.30 8.29
N VAL A 85 11.73 7.97 8.28
CA VAL A 85 11.88 9.37 8.67
C VAL A 85 12.69 10.10 7.62
N ASN A 86 12.52 11.42 7.55
CA ASN A 86 13.37 12.23 6.69
C ASN A 86 14.81 12.28 7.25
N PRO A 87 15.86 12.05 6.45
CA PRO A 87 17.24 12.14 6.92
C PRO A 87 17.65 13.53 7.42
N LYS A 88 16.96 14.59 6.97
CA LYS A 88 17.19 15.98 7.38
C LYS A 88 16.48 16.33 8.70
N ASP A 89 15.64 15.43 9.22
CA ASP A 89 14.97 15.64 10.50
C ASP A 89 15.91 15.29 11.66
N GLU A 90 16.49 16.32 12.29
CA GLU A 90 17.42 16.18 13.41
C GLU A 90 16.82 15.43 14.62
N ARG A 91 15.48 15.39 14.76
CA ARG A 91 14.80 14.70 15.88
C ARG A 91 15.06 13.20 15.84
N TYR A 92 15.06 12.61 14.64
CA TYR A 92 15.11 11.17 14.42
C TYR A 92 16.31 10.68 13.62
N SER A 93 17.09 11.58 13.01
CA SER A 93 18.26 11.21 12.18
C SER A 93 19.28 10.33 12.92
N LYS A 94 19.46 10.53 14.22
CA LYS A 94 20.32 9.72 15.10
C LYS A 94 19.88 8.26 15.28
N TYR A 95 18.62 7.94 14.96
CA TYR A 95 18.05 6.61 15.13
C TYR A 95 17.99 5.82 13.81
N ILE A 96 18.40 6.41 12.68
CA ILE A 96 18.43 5.73 11.39
C ILE A 96 19.32 4.49 11.46
N GLY A 97 18.78 3.36 11.00
CA GLY A 97 19.40 2.04 11.04
C GLY A 97 19.24 1.31 12.38
N GLN A 98 18.64 1.91 13.40
CA GLN A 98 18.36 1.23 14.67
C GLN A 98 17.05 0.42 14.58
N GLU A 99 16.99 -0.65 15.36
CA GLU A 99 15.73 -1.36 15.63
C GLU A 99 14.89 -0.57 16.63
N ILE A 100 13.60 -0.46 16.33
CA ILE A 100 12.58 0.09 17.23
C ILE A 100 11.51 -0.97 17.46
N THR A 101 10.91 -0.95 18.65
CA THR A 101 9.87 -1.93 19.02
C THR A 101 8.49 -1.34 18.76
N VAL A 102 7.68 -2.04 17.99
CA VAL A 102 6.28 -1.68 17.75
C VAL A 102 5.47 -1.96 19.02
N PRO A 103 4.68 -0.99 19.51
CA PRO A 103 3.86 -1.17 20.71
C PRO A 103 2.80 -2.26 20.49
N ILE A 104 2.32 -2.86 21.58
CA ILE A 104 1.31 -3.93 21.62
C ILE A 104 1.82 -5.28 21.07
N PHE A 105 2.41 -5.30 19.88
CA PHE A 105 2.83 -6.53 19.20
C PHE A 105 4.27 -6.94 19.51
N GLY A 106 5.13 -6.01 19.95
CA GLY A 106 6.51 -6.29 20.35
C GLY A 106 7.45 -6.66 19.21
N GLN A 107 6.99 -6.58 17.96
CA GLN A 107 7.83 -6.80 16.79
C GLN A 107 8.87 -5.70 16.66
N LYS A 108 10.07 -6.07 16.21
CA LYS A 108 11.16 -5.13 15.95
C LYS A 108 11.16 -4.77 14.48
N VAL A 109 11.19 -3.47 14.21
CA VAL A 109 11.25 -2.93 12.86
C VAL A 109 12.44 -1.99 12.74
N THR A 110 12.98 -1.85 11.53
CA THR A 110 14.13 -0.97 11.29
C THR A 110 13.64 0.44 10.98
N LEU A 111 14.32 1.43 11.55
CA LEU A 111 14.12 2.82 11.17
C LEU A 111 14.97 3.14 9.93
N ILE A 112 14.31 3.49 8.84
CA ILE A 112 14.93 3.79 7.54
C ILE A 112 14.84 5.29 7.23
N ALA A 113 15.77 5.75 6.39
CA ALA A 113 15.74 7.12 5.87
C ALA A 113 14.97 7.16 4.55
N ASP A 114 14.03 8.08 4.43
CA ASP A 114 13.30 8.34 3.18
C ASP A 114 13.08 9.84 3.02
N GLU A 115 13.58 10.41 1.91
CA GLU A 115 13.42 11.83 1.60
C GLU A 115 11.99 12.23 1.23
N ALA A 116 11.14 11.26 0.87
CA ALA A 116 9.73 11.49 0.57
C ALA A 116 8.89 11.79 1.84
N VAL A 117 9.41 11.50 3.03
CA VAL A 117 8.74 11.80 4.29
C VAL A 117 8.80 13.29 4.58
N GLU A 118 7.65 13.93 4.80
CA GLU A 118 7.57 15.34 5.17
C GLU A 118 7.79 15.53 6.69
N PRO A 119 8.85 16.22 7.14
CA PRO A 119 9.14 16.40 8.57
C PRO A 119 8.08 17.20 9.34
N GLU A 120 7.40 18.12 8.65
CA GLU A 120 6.42 19.03 9.26
C GLU A 120 5.03 18.39 9.38
N PHE A 121 4.76 17.29 8.68
CA PHE A 121 3.47 16.62 8.74
C PHE A 121 3.42 15.64 9.91
N GLY A 122 2.48 15.87 10.83
CA GLY A 122 2.28 15.03 12.01
C GLY A 122 3.53 15.04 12.91
N THR A 123 4.21 13.90 13.03
CA THR A 123 5.46 13.78 13.78
C THR A 123 6.70 13.82 12.88
N GLY A 124 6.55 13.68 11.56
CA GLY A 124 7.68 13.49 10.63
C GLY A 124 8.22 12.05 10.58
N ALA A 125 7.48 11.09 11.15
CA ALA A 125 7.78 9.66 11.07
C ALA A 125 6.55 8.89 10.57
N VAL A 126 6.77 7.97 9.62
CA VAL A 126 5.72 7.19 8.95
C VAL A 126 5.98 5.70 9.17
N MET A 127 4.96 4.95 9.58
CA MET A 127 5.05 3.49 9.59
C MET A 127 4.79 2.93 8.20
N ILE A 128 5.58 1.93 7.80
CA ILE A 128 5.43 1.22 6.52
C ILE A 128 4.87 -0.16 6.80
N CYS A 129 3.68 -0.43 6.27
CA CYS A 129 2.99 -1.70 6.47
C CYS A 129 2.97 -2.53 5.18
N THR A 130 3.02 -3.85 5.30
CA THR A 130 3.01 -4.77 4.13
C THR A 130 1.70 -4.74 3.34
N PHE A 131 0.61 -4.34 3.97
CA PHE A 131 -0.70 -4.22 3.33
C PHE A 131 -1.40 -2.96 3.79
N GLY A 132 -2.23 -2.41 2.90
CA GLY A 132 -3.01 -1.22 3.17
C GLY A 132 -2.30 0.09 2.83
N ASP A 133 -0.97 0.10 2.73
CA ASP A 133 -0.21 1.25 2.23
C ASP A 133 0.06 1.10 0.72
N LYS A 134 0.29 2.22 0.05
CA LYS A 134 0.65 2.30 -1.38
C LYS A 134 2.04 2.91 -1.53
#